data_AF-A0A257LMQ0-F1
#
_entry.id   AF-A0A257LMQ0-F1
#
_cell.length_a   1.000
_cell.length_b   1.000
_cell.length_c   1.000
_cell.angle_alpha   90.00
_cell.angle_beta   90.00
_cell.angle_gamma   90.00
#
_symmetry.space_group_name_H-M   'P 1'
#
loop_
_entity.id
_entity.type
_entity.pdbx_description
1 polymer ?
#
loop_
_entity_poly.entity_id
_entity_poly.type
_entity_poly.pdbx_seq_one_letter_code
_entity_poly.pdbx_strand_id
1 'polypeptide(L)' 'ILATPLKLLAPLLAGHVAPGGHLVLAGILERQADELKAAYAPWLALEVSDSEDGWILMTAQRAR' A
#
# COMPACT_ATOMS: atom_id res chain seq x y z
N ILE A 1 -11.60 4.37 -3.80
CA ILE A 1 -11.53 5.81 -4.20
C ILE A 1 -10.53 6.50 -3.27
N LEU A 2 -9.24 6.14 -3.36
CA LEU A 2 -8.13 6.79 -2.63
C LEU A 2 -6.78 6.57 -3.32
N ALA A 3 -6.71 5.90 -4.48
CA ALA A 3 -5.43 5.53 -5.07
C ALA A 3 -4.53 6.73 -5.39
N THR A 4 -5.07 7.82 -5.94
CA THR A 4 -4.27 9.03 -6.25
C THR A 4 -3.58 9.63 -5.01
N PRO A 5 -4.29 9.96 -3.90
CA PRO A 5 -3.61 10.44 -2.70
C PRO A 5 -2.66 9.40 -2.10
N LEU A 6 -3.02 8.11 -2.10
CA LEU A 6 -2.14 7.04 -1.56
C LEU A 6 -0.83 6.90 -2.33
N LYS A 7 -0.84 7.11 -3.66
CA LYS A 7 0.38 7.14 -4.49
C LYS A 7 1.23 8.37 -4.17
N LEU A 8 0.62 9.55 -4.06
CA LEU A 8 1.36 10.80 -3.75
C LEU A 8 2.01 10.76 -2.37
N LEU A 9 1.36 10.09 -1.42
CA LEU A 9 1.85 9.94 -0.05
C LEU A 9 2.83 8.77 0.13
N ALA A 10 3.11 7.97 -0.91
CA ALA A 10 3.95 6.77 -0.79
C ALA A 10 5.33 7.04 -0.15
N PRO A 11 6.10 8.07 -0.54
CA PRO A 11 7.39 8.35 0.10
C PRO A 11 7.24 8.72 1.58
N LEU A 12 6.21 9.50 1.91
CA LEU A 12 5.95 9.97 3.27
C LEU A 12 5.53 8.80 4.19
N LEU A 13 4.54 8.02 3.75
CA LEU A 13 4.00 6.89 4.52
C LEU A 13 5.07 5.82 4.72
N ALA A 14 5.82 5.47 3.67
CA ALA A 14 6.90 4.51 3.79
C ALA A 14 8.04 5.00 4.71
N GLY A 15 8.34 6.30 4.70
CA GLY A 15 9.31 6.92 5.61
C GLY A 15 8.94 6.81 7.10
N HIS A 16 7.65 6.68 7.40
CA HIS A 16 7.16 6.47 8.77
C HIS A 16 7.12 5.01 9.22
N VAL A 17 7.45 4.05 8.33
CA VAL A 17 7.53 2.63 8.71
C VAL A 17 8.91 2.34 9.27
N ALA A 18 8.98 2.04 10.57
CA ALA A 18 10.22 1.59 11.21
C ALA A 18 10.68 0.23 10.64
N PRO A 19 11.97 -0.15 10.76
CA PRO A 19 12.43 -1.49 10.42
C PRO A 19 11.61 -2.57 11.15
N GLY A 20 11.15 -3.59 10.42
CA GLY A 20 10.22 -4.61 10.92
C GLY A 20 8.77 -4.15 11.11
N GLY A 21 8.47 -2.87 10.89
CA GLY A 21 7.13 -2.28 10.99
C GLY A 21 6.24 -2.62 9.79
N HIS A 22 4.94 -2.45 9.99
CA HIS A 22 3.92 -2.75 8.99
C HIS A 22 3.23 -1.48 8.50
N LEU A 23 2.84 -1.49 7.23
CA LEU A 23 1.94 -0.52 6.61
C LEU A 23 0.66 -1.23 6.19
N VAL A 24 -0.49 -0.63 6.48
CA VAL A 24 -1.82 -1.13 6.10
C VAL A 24 -2.57 -0.03 5.37
N LEU A 25 -3.04 -0.31 4.17
CA LEU A 25 -3.80 0.62 3.31
C LEU A 25 -5.16 0.01 2.97
N ALA A 26 -6.23 0.77 3.24
CA ALA A 26 -7.61 0.38 2.96
C ALA A 26 -8.31 1.40 2.05
N GLY A 27 -9.55 1.11 1.61
CA GLY A 27 -10.32 2.02 0.76
C GLY A 27 -9.84 2.08 -0.69
N ILE A 28 -9.18 1.02 -1.14
CA ILE A 28 -8.62 0.86 -2.48
C ILE A 28 -9.58 -0.01 -3.28
N LEU A 29 -9.83 0.36 -4.54
CA LEU A 29 -10.58 -0.51 -5.45
C LEU A 29 -9.62 -1.52 -6.08
N GLU A 30 -10.04 -2.77 -6.25
CA GLU A 30 -9.19 -3.88 -6.70
C GLU A 30 -8.40 -3.56 -7.97
N ARG A 31 -9.03 -2.93 -8.96
CA ARG A 31 -8.40 -2.48 -10.23
C ARG A 31 -7.26 -1.46 -10.06
N GLN A 32 -7.06 -0.92 -8.86
CA GLN A 32 -6.01 0.05 -8.52
C GLN A 32 -4.80 -0.61 -7.84
N ALA A 33 -4.84 -1.93 -7.59
CA ALA A 33 -3.81 -2.65 -6.86
C ALA A 33 -2.44 -2.52 -7.51
N ASP A 34 -2.33 -2.83 -8.80
CA ASP A 34 -1.04 -2.87 -9.49
C ASP A 34 -0.39 -1.49 -9.59
N GLU A 35 -1.19 -0.44 -9.76
CA GLU A 35 -0.69 0.92 -9.76
C GLU A 35 -0.14 1.32 -8.38
N LEU A 36 -0.79 0.90 -7.29
CA LEU A 36 -0.28 1.13 -5.94
C LEU A 36 0.98 0.31 -5.64
N LYS A 37 1.03 -0.95 -6.08
CA LYS A 37 2.24 -1.77 -5.97
C LYS A 37 3.42 -1.09 -6.66
N ALA A 38 3.23 -0.62 -7.89
CA ALA A 38 4.26 0.09 -8.64
C ALA A 38 4.70 1.39 -7.95
N ALA A 39 3.75 2.15 -7.40
CA ALA A 39 4.06 3.37 -6.67
C ALA A 39 4.86 3.11 -5.38
N TYR A 40 4.58 2.03 -4.65
CA TYR A 40 5.28 1.73 -3.39
C TYR A 40 6.56 0.91 -3.55
N ALA A 41 6.75 0.23 -4.70
CA ALA A 41 7.87 -0.67 -4.97
C ALA A 41 9.27 -0.13 -4.59
N PRO A 42 9.59 1.18 -4.74
CA PRO A 42 10.89 1.70 -4.33
C PRO A 42 11.16 1.64 -2.81
N TRP A 43 10.11 1.53 -1.99
CA TRP A 43 10.20 1.62 -0.53
C TRP A 43 9.66 0.39 0.20
N LEU A 44 8.55 -0.18 -0.28
CA LEU A 44 7.81 -1.26 0.38
C LEU A 44 7.14 -2.17 -0.67
N ALA A 45 7.19 -3.48 -0.43
CA ALA A 45 6.46 -4.46 -1.23
C ALA A 45 5.01 -4.56 -0.72
N LEU A 46 4.08 -3.87 -1.40
CA LEU A 46 2.66 -3.99 -1.10
C LEU A 46 2.07 -5.28 -1.66
N GLU A 47 1.28 -5.96 -0.85
CA GLU A 47 0.52 -7.15 -1.21
C GLU A 47 -0.95 -6.97 -0.85
N VAL A 48 -1.85 -7.62 -1.60
CA VAL A 48 -3.28 -7.65 -1.25
C VAL A 48 -3.45 -8.68 -0.14
N SER A 49 -3.91 -8.23 1.03
CA SER A 49 -4.13 -9.11 2.18
C SER A 49 -5.58 -9.55 2.30
N ASP A 50 -6.51 -8.78 1.74
CA ASP A 50 -7.95 -9.10 1.77
C ASP A 50 -8.70 -8.42 0.62
N SER A 51 -9.85 -8.97 0.22
CA SER A 51 -10.73 -8.40 -0.79
C SER A 51 -12.21 -8.66 -0.50
N GLU A 52 -13.04 -7.63 -0.67
CA GLU A 52 -14.49 -7.69 -0.44
C GLU A 52 -15.21 -6.72 -1.38
N ASP A 53 -16.19 -7.20 -2.15
CA ASP A 53 -17.03 -6.40 -3.05
C ASP A 53 -16.25 -5.41 -3.96
N GLY A 54 -15.10 -5.84 -4.48
CA GLY A 54 -14.24 -5.03 -5.35
C GLY A 54 -13.39 -3.98 -4.61
N TRP A 55 -13.42 -3.99 -3.28
CA TRP A 55 -12.49 -3.26 -2.41
C TRP A 55 -11.40 -4.19 -1.91
N ILE A 56 -10.22 -3.63 -1.66
CA ILE A 56 -9.07 -4.39 -1.17
C ILE A 56 -8.41 -3.72 0.02
N LEU A 57 -7.84 -4.57 0.88
CA LEU A 57 -6.85 -4.22 1.89
C LEU A 57 -5.48 -4.59 1.35
N MET A 58 -4.51 -3.68 1.47
CA MET A 58 -3.13 -3.95 1.12
C MET A 58 -2.21 -3.77 2.31
N THR A 59 -1.22 -4.65 2.43
CA THR A 59 -0.22 -4.60 3.51
C THR A 59 1.19 -4.66 2.96
N ALA A 60 2.14 -4.07 3.69
CA ALA A 60 3.57 -4.29 3.49
C ALA A 60 4.29 -4.34 4.84
N GLN A 61 5.43 -5.01 4.87
CA GLN A 61 6.35 -4.97 6.01
C GLN A 61 7.70 -4.40 5.55
N ARG A 62 8.27 -3.49 6.34
CA ARG A 62 9.64 -3.04 6.11
C ARG A 62 10.62 -4.09 6.62
N ALA A 63 11.65 -4.40 5.83
CA ALA A 63 12.74 -5.26 6.28
C ALA A 63 13.38 -4.72 7.58
N ARG A 64 13.96 -5.62 8.37
CA ARG A 64 14.69 -5.25 9.60
C ARG A 64 16.04 -4.60 9.29
#